data_AF-A0A640P753-F1
#
_entry.id   AF-A0A640P753-F1
#
_cell.length_a   1.000
_cell.length_b   1.000
_cell.length_c   1.000
_cell.angle_alpha   90.00
_cell.angle_beta   90.00
_cell.angle_gamma   90.00
#
_symmetry.space_group_name_H-M   'P 1'
#
loop_
_entity.id
_entity.type
_entity.pdbx_description
1 polymer ?
#
loop_
_entity_poly.entity_id
_entity_poly.type
_entity_poly.pdbx_seq_one_letter_code
_entity_poly.pdbx_strand_id
1 'polypeptide(L)'
;MPRLASMRRLGRLAASSVMLLAASVSFSVLSDEAVLKGATGLHDPFSALLSEHVKTIDEGASTQVDYSGFQQNSERLTRYLNSLAKVKQSTFDSWSEAEQLAFLINAYNAYTIDLILTEYPEIDSIRDLGGFFSSPWKKEIAPLLGKTRTLDEIEHELIRGQNKQNKGYNEPRIHFAVNCASIGCPALREEAYVGAKLDSQLDAQTKRFLADTSRNRMDGNILKLSRIFDWYREDFENNAGLESKSWQDQKNVNTENLSQFLLLYQDALNLSELQVLALEQGKADIVFLDYDWALNATQ
;
A
#
# COMPACT_ATOMS: atom_id res chain seq x y z
N MET A 1 -19.93 89.15 -20.36
CA MET A 1 -19.41 89.60 -19.05
C MET A 1 -20.55 90.32 -18.32
N PRO A 2 -20.75 90.22 -16.99
CA PRO A 2 -19.95 89.61 -15.93
C PRO A 2 -20.71 88.61 -15.03
N ARG A 3 -19.96 88.04 -14.08
CA ARG A 3 -20.36 87.13 -12.98
C ARG A 3 -21.41 87.74 -12.06
N LEU A 4 -22.20 86.88 -11.39
CA LEU A 4 -22.66 87.10 -10.01
C LEU A 4 -22.97 85.75 -9.36
N ALA A 5 -22.20 85.45 -8.32
CA ALA A 5 -22.49 84.41 -7.34
C ALA A 5 -23.14 85.08 -6.12
N SER A 6 -24.18 84.47 -5.53
CA SER A 6 -24.58 84.70 -4.13
C SER A 6 -25.47 83.55 -3.68
N MET A 7 -24.99 82.76 -2.70
CA MET A 7 -25.43 82.78 -1.30
C MET A 7 -26.68 81.92 -1.02
N ARG A 8 -26.50 80.84 -0.23
CA ARG A 8 -26.92 80.81 1.18
C ARG A 8 -26.65 79.44 1.85
N ARG A 9 -25.75 79.52 2.83
CA ARG A 9 -25.74 78.84 4.15
C ARG A 9 -27.17 78.69 4.74
N LEU A 10 -27.54 77.80 5.67
CA LEU A 10 -26.86 77.06 6.75
C LEU A 10 -27.92 76.14 7.40
N GLY A 11 -27.50 75.01 7.98
CA GLY A 11 -28.26 74.28 9.01
C GLY A 11 -27.49 73.04 9.44
N ARG A 12 -26.65 73.13 10.49
CA ARG A 12 -26.94 72.65 11.87
C ARG A 12 -27.02 71.12 11.91
N LEU A 13 -26.24 70.35 12.67
CA LEU A 13 -25.70 70.53 14.02
C LEU A 13 -24.58 69.49 14.28
N ALA A 14 -23.77 69.79 15.29
CA ALA A 14 -22.62 69.04 15.77
C ALA A 14 -22.99 67.87 16.71
N ALA A 15 -22.13 66.83 16.72
CA ALA A 15 -21.67 66.04 17.88
C ALA A 15 -20.69 64.98 17.33
N SER A 16 -19.37 65.22 17.35
CA SER A 16 -18.44 64.82 18.43
C SER A 16 -18.54 63.35 18.83
N SER A 17 -17.59 62.52 18.37
CA SER A 17 -16.46 62.05 19.20
C SER A 17 -15.89 60.72 18.70
N VAL A 18 -14.63 60.49 19.09
CA VAL A 18 -13.92 59.20 19.20
C VAL A 18 -13.01 58.82 18.01
N MET A 19 -11.73 59.18 18.19
CA MET A 19 -10.55 58.44 17.72
C MET A 19 -10.68 56.94 18.00
N LEU A 20 -10.33 56.07 17.04
CA LEU A 20 -9.33 55.00 17.22
C LEU A 20 -9.05 54.28 15.89
N LEU A 21 -7.77 53.97 15.68
CA LEU A 21 -7.29 53.06 14.63
C LEU A 21 -7.97 51.69 14.75
N ALA A 22 -8.39 51.14 13.61
CA ALA A 22 -8.51 49.70 13.45
C ALA A 22 -7.98 49.33 12.05
N ALA A 23 -6.72 48.91 12.00
CA ALA A 23 -6.22 48.08 10.92
C ALA A 23 -6.91 46.71 11.08
N SER A 24 -7.98 46.48 10.32
CA SER A 24 -8.55 45.15 10.19
C SER A 24 -7.69 44.36 9.22
N VAL A 25 -6.61 43.76 9.75
CA VAL A 25 -6.00 42.58 9.12
C VAL A 25 -7.07 41.49 9.25
N SER A 26 -7.74 41.20 8.14
CA SER A 26 -8.56 40.00 8.05
C SER A 26 -7.60 38.83 7.99
N PHE A 27 -7.21 38.30 9.15
CA PHE A 27 -6.71 36.94 9.24
C PHE A 27 -7.91 36.05 8.94
N SER A 28 -8.08 35.71 7.67
CA SER A 28 -8.85 34.54 7.29
C SER A 28 -8.13 33.36 7.94
N VAL A 29 -8.64 32.92 9.08
CA VAL A 29 -8.43 31.56 9.56
C VAL A 29 -9.04 30.70 8.47
N LEU A 30 -8.23 30.32 7.48
CA LEU A 30 -8.51 29.19 6.63
C LEU A 30 -8.64 28.02 7.60
N SER A 31 -9.89 27.68 7.86
CA SER A 31 -10.32 26.53 8.63
C SER A 31 -9.41 25.33 8.32
N ASP A 32 -8.77 24.80 9.35
CA ASP A 32 -8.01 23.54 9.37
C ASP A 32 -8.83 22.34 8.82
N GLU A 33 -10.14 22.50 8.58
CA GLU A 33 -11.00 21.52 7.90
C GLU A 33 -10.58 21.21 6.45
N ALA A 34 -9.87 22.11 5.77
CA ALA A 34 -9.41 21.85 4.41
C ALA A 34 -8.16 20.95 4.36
N VAL A 35 -7.47 20.76 5.50
CA VAL A 35 -6.20 20.03 5.59
C VAL A 35 -6.40 18.53 5.89
N LEU A 36 -7.61 18.10 6.29
CA LEU A 36 -7.93 16.69 6.62
C LEU A 36 -8.57 15.87 5.47
N LYS A 37 -8.53 16.35 4.23
CA LYS A 37 -9.17 15.70 3.07
C LYS A 37 -8.28 14.68 2.33
N GLY A 38 -7.35 14.03 3.03
CA GLY A 38 -6.62 12.86 2.52
C GLY A 38 -7.50 11.61 2.68
N ALA A 39 -7.53 10.72 1.66
CA ALA A 39 -8.07 9.35 1.49
C ALA A 39 -9.02 8.69 2.53
N THR A 40 -9.65 9.44 3.43
CA THR A 40 -10.31 8.95 4.64
C THR A 40 -11.60 8.25 4.21
N GLY A 41 -11.65 6.95 4.47
CA GLY A 41 -12.77 6.08 4.13
C GLY A 41 -12.81 5.57 2.68
N LEU A 42 -11.85 5.92 1.82
CA LEU A 42 -11.79 5.40 0.44
C LEU A 42 -11.78 3.86 0.41
N HIS A 43 -11.06 3.26 1.36
CA HIS A 43 -10.82 1.82 1.42
C HIS A 43 -11.81 1.06 2.33
N ASP A 44 -12.75 1.74 3.00
CA ASP A 44 -13.72 1.09 3.89
C ASP A 44 -14.57 0.03 3.18
N PRO A 45 -15.07 0.26 1.94
CA PRO A 45 -15.82 -0.76 1.21
C PRO A 45 -15.01 -2.02 0.94
N PHE A 46 -13.71 -1.89 0.65
CA PHE A 46 -12.82 -3.03 0.40
C PHE A 46 -12.46 -3.74 1.70
N SER A 47 -12.21 -2.98 2.77
CA SER A 47 -11.99 -3.55 4.11
C SER A 47 -13.17 -4.42 4.55
N ALA A 48 -14.41 -3.97 4.31
CA ALA A 48 -15.60 -4.78 4.59
C ALA A 48 -15.61 -6.09 3.78
N LEU A 49 -15.33 -6.03 2.47
CA LEU A 49 -15.24 -7.23 1.63
C LEU A 49 -14.14 -8.21 2.10
N LEU A 50 -12.95 -7.70 2.41
CA LEU A 50 -11.84 -8.51 2.92
C LEU A 50 -12.22 -9.20 4.23
N SER A 51 -12.82 -8.47 5.17
CA SER A 51 -13.22 -9.03 6.46
C SER A 51 -14.28 -10.13 6.35
N GLU A 52 -15.16 -10.04 5.34
CA GLU A 52 -16.21 -11.02 5.09
C GLU A 52 -15.65 -12.28 4.41
N HIS A 53 -14.75 -12.12 3.45
CA HIS A 53 -14.38 -13.17 2.49
C HIS A 53 -12.93 -13.66 2.60
N VAL A 54 -12.10 -13.08 3.47
CA VAL A 54 -10.75 -13.59 3.74
C VAL A 54 -10.74 -14.29 5.10
N LYS A 55 -10.26 -15.54 5.14
CA LYS A 55 -10.23 -16.38 6.34
C LYS A 55 -8.81 -16.71 6.72
N THR A 56 -8.47 -16.49 7.98
CA THR A 56 -7.20 -16.93 8.58
C THR A 56 -7.14 -18.45 8.65
N ILE A 57 -5.98 -19.01 8.31
CA ILE A 57 -5.65 -20.43 8.49
C ILE A 57 -4.26 -20.56 9.11
N ASP A 58 -3.85 -21.78 9.45
CA ASP A 58 -2.51 -22.08 9.97
C ASP A 58 -2.13 -21.20 11.17
N GLU A 59 -3.01 -21.16 12.17
CA GLU A 59 -2.85 -20.31 13.37
C GLU A 59 -2.70 -18.81 13.05
N GLY A 60 -3.22 -18.40 11.90
CA GLY A 60 -3.11 -17.04 11.40
C GLY A 60 -1.85 -16.78 10.59
N ALA A 61 -1.00 -17.76 10.28
CA ALA A 61 0.17 -17.55 9.43
C ALA A 61 -0.22 -17.31 7.95
N SER A 62 -1.33 -17.88 7.49
CA SER A 62 -1.81 -17.75 6.11
C SER A 62 -3.30 -17.38 6.03
N THR A 63 -3.81 -17.18 4.81
CA THR A 63 -5.24 -16.95 4.55
C THR A 63 -5.73 -17.69 3.32
N GLN A 64 -7.02 -18.02 3.34
CA GLN A 64 -7.81 -18.44 2.18
C GLN A 64 -8.83 -17.36 1.83
N VAL A 65 -9.21 -17.31 0.55
CA VAL A 65 -10.15 -16.33 0.00
C VAL A 65 -11.40 -17.04 -0.51
N ASP A 66 -12.57 -16.61 -0.01
CA ASP A 66 -13.88 -17.04 -0.51
C ASP A 66 -14.23 -16.29 -1.80
N TYR A 67 -13.67 -16.77 -2.91
CA TYR A 67 -13.95 -16.20 -4.24
C TYR A 67 -15.43 -16.33 -4.62
N SER A 68 -16.13 -17.37 -4.14
CA SER A 68 -17.56 -17.54 -4.36
C SER A 68 -18.38 -16.43 -3.68
N GLY A 69 -18.00 -16.05 -2.46
CA GLY A 69 -18.56 -14.94 -1.71
C GLY A 69 -18.24 -13.60 -2.35
N PHE A 70 -17.02 -13.42 -2.87
CA PHE A 70 -16.66 -12.26 -3.69
C PHE A 70 -17.49 -12.16 -4.98
N GLN A 71 -17.74 -13.28 -5.68
CA GLN A 71 -18.55 -13.31 -6.89
C GLN A 71 -20.00 -12.89 -6.62
N GLN A 72 -20.59 -13.37 -5.52
CA GLN A 72 -21.90 -12.95 -5.04
C GLN A 72 -21.95 -11.45 -4.67
N ASN A 73 -20.82 -10.89 -4.22
CA ASN A 73 -20.66 -9.49 -3.87
C ASN A 73 -19.96 -8.66 -4.96
N SER A 74 -19.92 -9.13 -6.20
CA SER A 74 -19.20 -8.51 -7.32
C SER A 74 -19.58 -7.03 -7.52
N GLU A 75 -20.85 -6.66 -7.38
CA GLU A 75 -21.29 -5.26 -7.46
C GLU A 75 -20.64 -4.34 -6.39
N ARG A 76 -20.33 -4.87 -5.20
CA ARG A 76 -19.61 -4.11 -4.16
C ARG A 76 -18.15 -3.92 -4.55
N LEU A 77 -17.51 -4.98 -5.07
CA LEU A 77 -16.14 -4.92 -5.56
C LEU A 77 -16.03 -3.94 -6.74
N THR A 78 -16.89 -4.06 -7.75
CA THR A 78 -16.92 -3.14 -8.91
C THR A 78 -17.13 -1.69 -8.48
N ARG A 79 -17.98 -1.41 -7.49
CA ARG A 79 -18.15 -0.05 -6.95
C ARG A 79 -16.86 0.48 -6.32
N TYR A 80 -16.14 -0.37 -5.59
CA TYR A 80 -14.85 0.00 -5.01
C TYR A 80 -13.79 0.25 -6.10
N LEU A 81 -13.64 -0.63 -7.09
CA LEU A 81 -12.71 -0.42 -8.22
C LEU A 81 -13.01 0.87 -8.98
N ASN A 82 -14.30 1.16 -9.22
CA ASN A 82 -14.74 2.41 -9.83
C ASN A 82 -14.40 3.66 -8.98
N SER A 83 -14.27 3.51 -7.66
CA SER A 83 -13.81 4.61 -6.79
C SER A 83 -12.31 4.86 -6.95
N LEU A 84 -11.51 3.80 -7.07
CA LEU A 84 -10.07 3.90 -7.35
C LEU A 84 -9.81 4.54 -8.73
N ALA A 85 -10.57 4.12 -9.74
CA ALA A 85 -10.45 4.62 -11.11
C ALA A 85 -10.73 6.13 -11.24
N LYS A 86 -11.51 6.71 -10.32
CA LYS A 86 -11.84 8.15 -10.30
C LYS A 86 -10.73 9.01 -9.68
N VAL A 87 -9.77 8.40 -8.99
CA VAL A 87 -8.64 9.14 -8.42
C VAL A 87 -7.75 9.66 -9.53
N LYS A 88 -7.62 10.99 -9.61
CA LYS A 88 -6.75 11.67 -10.57
C LYS A 88 -5.31 11.65 -10.08
N GLN A 89 -4.35 11.64 -11.01
CA GLN A 89 -2.92 11.76 -10.70
C GLN A 89 -2.63 12.94 -9.77
N SER A 90 -3.20 14.13 -10.04
CA SER A 90 -2.99 15.31 -9.18
C SER A 90 -3.49 15.16 -7.75
N THR A 91 -4.52 14.33 -7.52
CA THR A 91 -5.02 14.03 -6.18
C THR A 91 -4.10 13.04 -5.48
N PHE A 92 -3.69 11.99 -6.19
CA PHE A 92 -2.73 11.01 -5.69
C PHE A 92 -1.40 11.66 -5.29
N ASP A 93 -0.85 12.53 -6.14
CA ASP A 93 0.41 13.25 -5.89
C ASP A 93 0.33 14.20 -4.69
N SER A 94 -0.89 14.59 -4.27
CA SER A 94 -1.10 15.46 -3.10
C SER A 94 -1.11 14.70 -1.77
N TRP A 95 -1.20 13.37 -1.81
CA TRP A 95 -1.21 12.53 -0.61
C TRP A 95 0.20 12.30 -0.07
N SER A 96 0.29 11.91 1.21
CA SER A 96 1.53 11.41 1.78
C SER A 96 1.97 10.11 1.09
N GLU A 97 3.27 9.81 1.08
CA GLU A 97 3.79 8.57 0.49
C GLU A 97 3.15 7.32 1.10
N ALA A 98 2.83 7.34 2.40
CA ALA A 98 2.11 6.24 3.04
C ALA A 98 0.68 6.08 2.52
N GLU A 99 -0.06 7.16 2.29
CA GLU A 99 -1.39 7.08 1.66
C GLU A 99 -1.32 6.60 0.21
N GLN A 100 -0.33 7.08 -0.54
CA GLN A 100 -0.09 6.65 -1.92
C GLN A 100 0.22 5.15 -1.99
N LEU A 101 1.14 4.66 -1.16
CA LEU A 101 1.52 3.25 -1.15
C LEU A 101 0.36 2.36 -0.68
N ALA A 102 -0.38 2.77 0.36
CA ALA A 102 -1.59 2.05 0.79
C ALA A 102 -2.62 1.95 -0.36
N PHE A 103 -2.84 3.05 -1.09
CA PHE A 103 -3.72 3.06 -2.25
C PHE A 103 -3.28 2.08 -3.34
N LEU A 104 -1.98 2.06 -3.67
CA LEU A 104 -1.44 1.18 -4.72
C LEU A 104 -1.50 -0.31 -4.32
N ILE A 105 -1.16 -0.65 -3.07
CA ILE A 105 -1.27 -2.04 -2.56
C ILE A 105 -2.72 -2.50 -2.63
N ASN A 106 -3.65 -1.66 -2.16
CA ASN A 106 -5.09 -2.01 -2.21
C ASN A 106 -5.60 -2.12 -3.64
N ALA A 107 -5.14 -1.27 -4.55
CA ALA A 107 -5.50 -1.35 -5.97
C ALA A 107 -5.00 -2.66 -6.58
N TYR A 108 -3.74 -3.03 -6.37
CA TYR A 108 -3.18 -4.30 -6.82
C TYR A 108 -4.03 -5.48 -6.32
N ASN A 109 -4.24 -5.58 -5.00
CA ASN A 109 -4.96 -6.70 -4.40
C ASN A 109 -6.41 -6.79 -4.90
N ALA A 110 -7.11 -5.67 -5.03
CA ALA A 110 -8.50 -5.66 -5.49
C ALA A 110 -8.63 -6.02 -6.98
N TYR A 111 -7.74 -5.52 -7.83
CA TYR A 111 -7.71 -5.89 -9.25
C TYR A 111 -7.23 -7.33 -9.46
N THR A 112 -6.37 -7.87 -8.59
CA THR A 112 -6.03 -9.30 -8.60
C THR A 112 -7.27 -10.14 -8.29
N ILE A 113 -8.05 -9.80 -7.26
CA ILE A 113 -9.31 -10.51 -6.97
C ILE A 113 -10.26 -10.42 -8.16
N ASP A 114 -10.48 -9.22 -8.71
CA ASP A 114 -11.35 -9.01 -9.88
C ASP A 114 -10.91 -9.86 -11.09
N LEU A 115 -9.59 -9.96 -11.31
CA LEU A 115 -9.00 -10.81 -12.36
C LEU A 115 -9.26 -12.29 -12.11
N ILE A 116 -9.14 -12.80 -10.88
CA ILE A 116 -9.49 -14.20 -10.57
C ILE A 116 -10.97 -14.48 -10.85
N LEU A 117 -11.86 -13.54 -10.50
CA LEU A 117 -13.29 -13.71 -10.68
C LEU A 117 -13.73 -13.81 -12.16
N THR A 118 -12.87 -13.47 -13.12
CA THR A 118 -13.23 -13.58 -14.54
C THR A 118 -13.36 -15.03 -15.01
N GLU A 119 -12.65 -15.97 -14.37
CA GLU A 119 -12.67 -17.40 -14.74
C GLU A 119 -13.04 -18.33 -13.55
N TYR A 120 -13.23 -17.80 -12.34
CA TYR A 120 -13.67 -18.61 -11.19
C TYR A 120 -15.09 -19.17 -11.41
N PRO A 121 -15.37 -20.45 -11.10
CA PRO A 121 -14.56 -21.41 -10.33
C PRO A 121 -13.63 -22.33 -11.15
N GLU A 122 -13.50 -22.11 -12.46
CA GLU A 122 -12.77 -23.03 -13.37
C GLU A 122 -11.25 -22.80 -13.41
N ILE A 123 -10.73 -21.91 -12.56
CA ILE A 123 -9.33 -21.52 -12.48
C ILE A 123 -8.61 -22.20 -11.30
N ASP A 124 -7.51 -22.88 -11.61
CA ASP A 124 -6.66 -23.53 -10.59
C ASP A 124 -5.47 -22.65 -10.17
N SER A 125 -5.00 -21.75 -11.03
CA SER A 125 -3.92 -20.82 -10.75
C SER A 125 -4.10 -19.49 -11.50
N ILE A 126 -3.69 -18.38 -10.87
CA ILE A 126 -3.61 -17.07 -11.56
C ILE A 126 -2.79 -17.14 -12.86
N ARG A 127 -1.80 -18.06 -12.92
CA ARG A 127 -0.96 -18.27 -14.10
C ARG A 127 -1.74 -18.75 -15.32
N ASP A 128 -2.88 -19.41 -15.10
CA ASP A 128 -3.75 -19.93 -16.16
C ASP A 128 -4.54 -18.80 -16.85
N LEU A 129 -4.61 -17.62 -16.23
CA LEU A 129 -5.14 -16.41 -16.86
C LEU A 129 -4.18 -15.81 -17.87
N GLY A 130 -2.94 -16.30 -17.96
CA GLY A 130 -2.02 -15.99 -19.04
C GLY A 130 -2.37 -16.70 -20.34
N GLY A 131 -1.76 -16.26 -21.44
CA GLY A 131 -1.71 -17.00 -22.70
C GLY A 131 -0.30 -17.49 -22.99
N PHE A 132 -0.14 -18.27 -24.07
CA PHE A 132 1.16 -18.77 -24.52
C PHE A 132 2.22 -17.68 -24.74
N PHE A 133 1.79 -16.43 -24.97
CA PHE A 133 2.65 -15.26 -25.15
C PHE A 133 2.33 -14.09 -24.19
N SER A 134 1.42 -14.27 -23.23
CA SER A 134 0.97 -13.19 -22.34
C SER A 134 0.94 -13.61 -20.88
N SER A 135 1.58 -12.80 -20.04
CA SER A 135 1.48 -12.92 -18.58
C SER A 135 0.13 -12.37 -18.11
N PRO A 136 -0.56 -13.01 -17.15
CA PRO A 136 -1.80 -12.48 -16.59
C PRO A 136 -1.58 -11.10 -15.95
N TRP A 137 -0.39 -10.86 -15.39
CA TRP A 137 -0.01 -9.58 -14.80
C TRP A 137 0.22 -8.46 -15.83
N LYS A 138 0.34 -8.78 -17.13
CA LYS A 138 0.49 -7.81 -18.24
C LYS A 138 -0.83 -7.43 -18.92
N LYS A 139 -1.97 -7.90 -18.40
CA LYS A 139 -3.27 -7.49 -18.94
C LYS A 139 -3.62 -6.08 -18.47
N GLU A 140 -4.08 -5.23 -19.40
CA GLU A 140 -4.57 -3.88 -19.08
C GLU A 140 -5.98 -3.96 -18.48
N ILE A 141 -6.07 -4.20 -17.17
CA ILE A 141 -7.33 -4.44 -16.45
C ILE A 141 -7.64 -3.41 -15.37
N ALA A 142 -6.68 -2.54 -15.03
CA ALA A 142 -6.77 -1.68 -13.87
C ALA A 142 -6.85 -0.20 -14.26
N PRO A 143 -8.05 0.37 -14.49
CA PRO A 143 -8.22 1.82 -14.58
C PRO A 143 -7.71 2.50 -13.30
N LEU A 144 -6.60 3.22 -13.40
CA LEU A 144 -5.92 3.83 -12.27
C LEU A 144 -5.13 5.06 -12.73
N LEU A 145 -5.28 6.17 -12.00
CA LEU A 145 -4.55 7.43 -12.26
C LEU A 145 -4.69 7.92 -13.71
N GLY A 146 -5.88 7.76 -14.30
CA GLY A 146 -6.20 8.26 -15.64
C GLY A 146 -5.70 7.41 -16.81
N LYS A 147 -5.19 6.20 -16.55
CA LYS A 147 -4.83 5.21 -17.58
C LYS A 147 -5.38 3.85 -17.20
N THR A 148 -5.55 2.96 -18.18
CA THR A 148 -5.69 1.54 -17.88
C THR A 148 -4.29 0.97 -17.67
N ARG A 149 -4.05 0.36 -16.51
CA ARG A 149 -2.77 -0.18 -16.09
C ARG A 149 -2.83 -1.70 -16.03
N THR A 150 -1.65 -2.30 -16.05
CA THR A 150 -1.41 -3.70 -15.74
C THR A 150 -1.08 -3.89 -14.25
N LEU A 151 -1.19 -5.11 -13.72
CA LEU A 151 -0.73 -5.41 -12.37
C LEU A 151 0.80 -5.27 -12.27
N ASP A 152 1.53 -5.64 -13.33
CA ASP A 152 2.99 -5.44 -13.46
C ASP A 152 3.34 -3.95 -13.31
N GLU A 153 2.62 -3.05 -13.99
CA GLU A 153 2.87 -1.61 -13.86
C GLU A 153 2.60 -1.12 -12.44
N ILE A 154 1.54 -1.59 -11.78
CA ILE A 154 1.24 -1.16 -10.40
C ILE A 154 2.37 -1.59 -9.46
N GLU A 155 2.83 -2.83 -9.55
CA GLU A 155 3.88 -3.36 -8.69
C GLU A 155 5.27 -2.81 -9.06
N HIS A 156 5.74 -3.06 -10.28
CA HIS A 156 7.11 -2.77 -10.67
C HIS A 156 7.36 -1.29 -10.94
N GLU A 157 6.41 -0.57 -11.53
CA GLU A 157 6.60 0.82 -11.90
C GLU A 157 6.11 1.79 -10.82
N LEU A 158 4.90 1.60 -10.30
CA LEU A 158 4.30 2.53 -9.33
C LEU A 158 4.78 2.28 -7.90
N ILE A 159 4.91 1.02 -7.46
CA ILE A 159 5.37 0.69 -6.10
C ILE A 159 6.90 0.61 -6.03
N ARG A 160 7.51 -0.24 -6.85
CA ARG A 160 8.95 -0.53 -6.80
C ARG A 160 9.83 0.53 -7.49
N GLY A 161 9.26 1.35 -8.37
CA GLY A 161 10.01 2.43 -9.01
C GLY A 161 11.05 1.98 -10.04
N GLN A 162 10.79 0.87 -10.76
CA GLN A 162 11.74 0.32 -11.73
C GLN A 162 11.75 1.06 -13.08
N ASN A 163 11.00 2.16 -13.22
CA ASN A 163 11.02 3.02 -14.40
C ASN A 163 11.77 4.33 -14.13
N LYS A 164 12.00 5.13 -15.18
CA LYS A 164 12.78 6.38 -15.06
C LYS A 164 12.01 7.52 -14.41
N GLN A 165 10.71 7.35 -14.18
CA GLN A 165 9.77 8.41 -13.80
C GLN A 165 9.41 8.37 -12.33
N ASN A 166 9.57 7.21 -11.68
CA ASN A 166 9.23 6.99 -10.29
C ASN A 166 10.42 6.36 -9.56
N LYS A 167 10.76 6.89 -8.39
CA LYS A 167 11.83 6.34 -7.54
C LYS A 167 11.34 5.20 -6.63
N GLY A 168 10.04 4.90 -6.65
CA GLY A 168 9.43 3.91 -5.78
C GLY A 168 9.38 4.37 -4.33
N TYR A 169 8.98 3.46 -3.44
CA TYR A 169 8.84 3.73 -2.01
C TYR A 169 9.99 3.16 -1.15
N ASN A 170 10.94 2.46 -1.78
CA ASN A 170 12.05 1.75 -1.10
C ASN A 170 11.54 0.92 0.09
N GLU A 171 10.47 0.17 -0.12
CA GLU A 171 9.72 -0.52 0.93
C GLU A 171 9.70 -2.04 0.64
N PRO A 172 10.69 -2.82 1.14
CA PRO A 172 10.73 -4.28 0.92
C PRO A 172 9.51 -5.01 1.44
N ARG A 173 8.81 -4.45 2.44
CA ARG A 173 7.67 -5.13 3.08
C ARG A 173 6.46 -5.24 2.17
N ILE A 174 6.44 -4.53 1.02
CA ILE A 174 5.38 -4.67 0.01
C ILE A 174 5.22 -6.10 -0.49
N HIS A 175 6.30 -6.89 -0.53
CA HIS A 175 6.28 -8.30 -0.95
C HIS A 175 5.51 -9.23 -0.02
N PHE A 176 5.12 -8.73 1.16
CA PHE A 176 4.26 -9.42 2.12
C PHE A 176 2.84 -8.83 2.16
N ALA A 177 2.56 -7.83 1.33
CA ALA A 177 1.32 -7.07 1.31
C ALA A 177 0.57 -7.16 -0.03
N VAL A 178 1.30 -7.26 -1.14
CA VAL A 178 0.72 -7.60 -2.44
C VAL A 178 0.50 -9.12 -2.50
N ASN A 179 -0.73 -9.53 -2.83
CA ASN A 179 -1.11 -10.93 -2.89
C ASN A 179 -1.52 -11.30 -4.32
N CYS A 180 -0.89 -12.35 -4.83
CA CYS A 180 -1.01 -12.89 -6.17
C CYS A 180 -2.03 -14.03 -6.28
N ALA A 181 -2.95 -14.17 -5.32
CA ALA A 181 -3.97 -15.22 -5.23
C ALA A 181 -3.45 -16.67 -5.16
N SER A 182 -2.16 -16.88 -4.86
CA SER A 182 -1.56 -18.22 -4.79
C SER A 182 -1.40 -18.72 -3.35
N ILE A 183 -1.41 -20.03 -3.12
CA ILE A 183 -1.12 -20.64 -1.82
C ILE A 183 0.30 -20.27 -1.36
N GLY A 184 1.28 -20.18 -2.26
CA GLY A 184 2.64 -19.76 -1.92
C GLY A 184 2.75 -18.28 -1.52
N CYS A 185 1.71 -17.48 -1.77
CA CYS A 185 1.72 -16.04 -1.52
C CYS A 185 1.59 -15.75 -0.01
N PRO A 186 2.09 -14.60 0.47
CA PRO A 186 1.82 -14.14 1.83
C PRO A 186 0.32 -14.00 2.06
N ALA A 187 -0.12 -14.14 3.31
CA ALA A 187 -1.52 -13.95 3.69
C ALA A 187 -2.09 -12.64 3.11
N LEU A 188 -3.17 -12.69 2.33
CA LEU A 188 -3.94 -11.49 2.06
C LEU A 188 -4.51 -10.96 3.38
N ARG A 189 -4.30 -9.68 3.68
CA ARG A 189 -4.80 -9.06 4.91
C ARG A 189 -6.33 -8.98 4.91
N GLU A 190 -6.93 -9.21 6.07
CA GLU A 190 -8.39 -9.23 6.29
C GLU A 190 -9.01 -7.81 6.37
N GLU A 191 -8.19 -6.77 6.18
CA GLU A 191 -8.60 -5.37 6.09
C GLU A 191 -7.72 -4.65 5.07
N ALA A 192 -8.22 -3.55 4.51
CA ALA A 192 -7.47 -2.74 3.57
C ALA A 192 -6.36 -1.93 4.26
N TYR A 193 -5.31 -1.61 3.50
CA TYR A 193 -4.24 -0.75 3.98
C TYR A 193 -4.69 0.71 4.03
N VAL A 194 -4.25 1.47 5.03
CA VAL A 194 -4.52 2.91 5.12
C VAL A 194 -3.27 3.67 5.55
N GLY A 195 -3.04 4.86 4.97
CA GLY A 195 -1.79 5.60 5.18
C GLY A 195 -1.43 5.82 6.65
N ALA A 196 -2.42 6.14 7.50
CA ALA A 196 -2.22 6.35 8.93
C ALA A 196 -1.77 5.11 9.72
N LYS A 197 -1.96 3.89 9.17
CA LYS A 197 -1.58 2.62 9.81
C LYS A 197 -0.57 1.82 8.99
N LEU A 198 -0.18 2.31 7.80
CA LEU A 198 0.51 1.52 6.79
C LEU A 198 1.76 0.83 7.37
N ASP A 199 2.61 1.58 8.07
CA ASP A 199 3.84 1.03 8.67
C ASP A 199 3.56 -0.17 9.58
N SER A 200 2.62 -0.03 10.53
CA SER A 200 2.22 -1.10 11.44
C SER A 200 1.55 -2.28 10.73
N GLN A 201 0.79 -2.02 9.65
CA GLN A 201 0.14 -3.06 8.85
C GLN A 201 1.17 -3.86 8.04
N LEU A 202 2.19 -3.19 7.48
CA LEU A 202 3.30 -3.82 6.77
C LEU A 202 4.17 -4.64 7.72
N ASP A 203 4.58 -4.08 8.86
CA ASP A 203 5.37 -4.80 9.88
C ASP A 203 4.65 -6.05 10.39
N ALA A 204 3.34 -5.95 10.69
CA ALA A 204 2.53 -7.10 11.08
C ALA A 204 2.49 -8.20 10.01
N GLN A 205 2.35 -7.81 8.73
CA GLN A 205 2.34 -8.77 7.62
C GLN A 205 3.71 -9.43 7.39
N THR A 206 4.79 -8.67 7.54
CA THR A 206 6.16 -9.22 7.48
C THR A 206 6.39 -10.24 8.58
N LYS A 207 6.04 -9.90 9.83
CA LYS A 207 6.14 -10.84 10.97
C LYS A 207 5.29 -12.09 10.75
N ARG A 208 4.04 -11.92 10.31
CA ARG A 208 3.12 -13.01 10.01
C ARG A 208 3.69 -13.97 8.97
N PHE A 209 4.22 -13.44 7.87
CA PHE A 209 4.81 -14.26 6.81
C PHE A 209 6.06 -14.99 7.29
N LEU A 210 6.97 -14.29 7.97
CA LEU A 210 8.22 -14.87 8.46
C LEU A 210 8.01 -15.93 9.55
N ALA A 211 6.92 -15.85 10.31
CA ALA A 211 6.54 -16.85 11.31
C ALA A 211 5.98 -18.15 10.70
N ASP A 212 5.62 -18.14 9.42
CA ASP A 212 5.16 -19.35 8.73
C ASP A 212 6.32 -20.32 8.48
N THR A 213 6.49 -21.29 9.37
CA THR A 213 7.54 -22.31 9.28
C THR A 213 7.47 -23.21 8.04
N SER A 214 6.30 -23.31 7.39
CA SER A 214 6.20 -24.04 6.13
C SER A 214 6.97 -23.35 5.01
N ARG A 215 7.05 -22.00 5.06
CA ARG A 215 7.68 -21.14 4.06
C ARG A 215 9.04 -20.58 4.53
N ASN A 216 9.24 -20.39 5.83
CA ASN A 216 10.40 -19.70 6.40
C ASN A 216 10.86 -20.40 7.69
N ARG A 217 12.00 -21.11 7.66
CA ARG A 217 12.52 -21.80 8.86
C ARG A 217 14.02 -22.05 8.78
N MET A 218 14.64 -22.17 9.95
CA MET A 218 16.05 -22.54 10.08
C MET A 218 16.19 -24.01 10.47
N ASP A 219 16.76 -24.83 9.59
CA ASP A 219 17.02 -26.26 9.82
C ASP A 219 18.52 -26.47 10.07
N GLY A 220 18.92 -26.50 11.34
CA GLY A 220 20.33 -26.49 11.72
C GLY A 220 20.99 -25.16 11.34
N ASN A 221 21.86 -25.18 10.32
CA ASN A 221 22.56 -24.01 9.80
C ASN A 221 22.08 -23.60 8.38
N ILE A 222 20.99 -24.19 7.90
CA ILE A 222 20.42 -23.91 6.59
C ILE A 222 19.10 -23.15 6.79
N LEU A 223 19.06 -21.90 6.35
CA LEU A 223 17.87 -21.07 6.35
C LEU A 223 17.08 -21.33 5.06
N LYS A 224 15.91 -21.96 5.22
CA LYS A 224 14.98 -22.26 4.15
C LYS A 224 13.95 -21.15 4.06
N LEU A 225 13.91 -20.45 2.93
CA LEU A 225 13.05 -19.29 2.72
C LEU A 225 12.10 -19.47 1.55
N SER A 226 11.00 -18.74 1.56
CA SER A 226 10.12 -18.63 0.40
C SER A 226 10.87 -18.10 -0.82
N ARG A 227 10.48 -18.56 -2.00
CA ARG A 227 11.05 -18.13 -3.29
C ARG A 227 10.87 -16.63 -3.59
N ILE A 228 9.99 -15.95 -2.86
CA ILE A 228 9.83 -14.48 -2.91
C ILE A 228 11.17 -13.78 -2.62
N PHE A 229 11.95 -14.28 -1.67
CA PHE A 229 13.26 -13.70 -1.34
C PHE A 229 14.32 -13.91 -2.43
N ASP A 230 14.10 -14.86 -3.35
CA ASP A 230 14.96 -15.05 -4.51
C ASP A 230 14.55 -14.13 -5.65
N TRP A 231 13.25 -14.12 -6.00
CA TRP A 231 12.71 -13.34 -7.10
C TRP A 231 12.85 -11.83 -6.89
N TYR A 232 12.68 -11.37 -5.65
CA TYR A 232 12.74 -9.96 -5.29
C TYR A 232 13.96 -9.63 -4.42
N ARG A 233 15.01 -10.45 -4.51
CA ARG A 233 16.23 -10.29 -3.72
C ARG A 233 16.74 -8.84 -3.69
N GLU A 234 16.74 -8.18 -4.85
CA GLU A 234 17.22 -6.80 -5.01
C GLU A 234 16.45 -5.77 -4.15
N ASP A 235 15.21 -6.06 -3.75
CA ASP A 235 14.43 -5.16 -2.89
C ASP A 235 14.75 -5.37 -1.41
N PHE A 236 15.34 -6.51 -1.04
CA PHE A 236 15.81 -6.78 0.33
C PHE A 236 17.30 -6.46 0.51
N GLU A 237 18.04 -6.35 -0.59
CA GLU A 237 19.49 -6.11 -0.62
C GLU A 237 19.81 -4.71 -1.18
N ASN A 238 21.00 -4.20 -0.89
CA ASN A 238 21.52 -2.96 -1.47
C ASN A 238 20.66 -1.69 -1.27
N ASN A 239 19.77 -1.66 -0.28
CA ASN A 239 18.97 -0.47 -0.02
C ASN A 239 19.58 0.43 1.06
N ALA A 240 20.75 0.08 1.61
CA ALA A 240 21.42 0.85 2.65
C ALA A 240 21.60 2.33 2.27
N GLY A 241 21.13 3.21 3.16
CA GLY A 241 21.13 4.65 2.95
C GLY A 241 20.00 5.20 2.07
N LEU A 242 19.12 4.34 1.54
CA LEU A 242 17.84 4.78 0.96
C LEU A 242 16.82 4.93 2.09
N GLU A 243 16.20 6.10 2.19
CA GLU A 243 15.13 6.35 3.16
C GLU A 243 13.79 5.87 2.57
N SER A 244 13.00 5.16 3.38
CA SER A 244 11.58 4.97 3.14
C SER A 244 10.80 5.90 4.05
N LYS A 245 9.81 6.63 3.52
CA LYS A 245 8.90 7.45 4.34
C LYS A 245 7.71 6.66 4.87
N SER A 246 7.46 5.47 4.33
CA SER A 246 6.45 4.54 4.85
C SER A 246 6.99 3.66 5.98
N TRP A 247 8.31 3.47 6.06
CA TRP A 247 8.95 2.74 7.15
C TRP A 247 9.38 3.68 8.28
N GLN A 248 8.65 3.61 9.40
CA GLN A 248 8.91 4.44 10.57
C GLN A 248 9.72 3.63 11.61
N ASP A 249 10.36 4.31 12.57
CA ASP A 249 11.25 3.77 13.63
C ASP A 249 12.71 3.46 13.27
N GLN A 250 13.51 3.07 14.28
CA GLN A 250 14.95 2.78 14.23
C GLN A 250 15.34 1.65 13.24
N LYS A 251 14.37 1.02 12.60
CA LYS A 251 14.52 0.04 11.51
C LYS A 251 14.56 0.66 10.11
N ASN A 252 14.43 1.99 9.98
CA ASN A 252 14.59 2.72 8.72
C ASN A 252 16.06 2.82 8.28
N VAL A 253 16.77 1.70 8.39
CA VAL A 253 18.05 1.47 7.73
C VAL A 253 17.79 0.28 6.85
N ASN A 254 17.37 0.59 5.63
CA ASN A 254 17.32 -0.38 4.57
C ASN A 254 18.62 -1.20 4.52
N THR A 255 18.51 -2.47 4.16
CA THR A 255 19.57 -3.46 4.42
C THR A 255 20.52 -3.62 3.25
N GLU A 256 21.78 -3.92 3.54
CA GLU A 256 22.80 -4.19 2.51
C GLU A 256 22.62 -5.58 1.91
N ASN A 257 22.15 -6.54 2.71
CA ASN A 257 21.96 -7.92 2.30
C ASN A 257 20.73 -8.57 2.96
N LEU A 258 20.32 -9.72 2.42
CA LEU A 258 19.12 -10.43 2.85
C LEU A 258 19.21 -10.88 4.32
N SER A 259 20.37 -11.29 4.81
CA SER A 259 20.54 -11.69 6.22
C SER A 259 20.25 -10.53 7.17
N GLN A 260 20.72 -9.31 6.85
CA GLN A 260 20.40 -8.13 7.64
C GLN A 260 18.89 -7.86 7.68
N PHE A 261 18.17 -8.02 6.56
CA PHE A 261 16.71 -7.87 6.53
C PHE A 261 16.03 -8.87 7.46
N LEU A 262 16.44 -10.14 7.38
CA LEU A 262 15.87 -11.22 8.18
C LEU A 262 16.13 -11.02 9.67
N LEU A 263 17.31 -10.50 10.04
CA LEU A 263 17.67 -10.20 11.42
C LEU A 263 16.80 -9.08 12.04
N LEU A 264 16.22 -8.17 11.24
CA LEU A 264 15.22 -7.20 11.73
C LEU A 264 13.95 -7.87 12.29
N TYR A 265 13.75 -9.14 11.96
CA TYR A 265 12.59 -9.97 12.30
C TYR A 265 13.01 -11.34 12.88
N GLN A 266 14.19 -11.44 13.50
CA GLN A 266 14.71 -12.69 14.05
C GLN A 266 13.73 -13.40 15.01
N ASP A 267 12.94 -12.62 15.76
CA ASP A 267 11.94 -13.15 16.69
C ASP A 267 10.77 -13.83 15.95
N ALA A 268 10.35 -13.28 14.82
CA ALA A 268 9.30 -13.89 13.99
C ALA A 268 9.79 -15.19 13.34
N LEU A 269 11.08 -15.25 12.98
CA LEU A 269 11.73 -16.47 12.47
C LEU A 269 12.04 -17.50 13.57
N ASN A 270 11.79 -17.18 14.84
CA ASN A 270 12.08 -18.02 16.01
C ASN A 270 13.54 -18.52 16.02
N LEU A 271 14.49 -17.62 15.73
CA LEU A 271 15.92 -17.96 15.69
C LEU A 271 16.52 -18.03 17.09
N SER A 272 17.34 -19.05 17.34
CA SER A 272 18.19 -19.10 18.53
C SER A 272 19.38 -18.13 18.42
N GLU A 273 19.99 -17.77 19.56
CA GLU A 273 21.19 -16.91 19.59
C GLU A 273 22.32 -17.43 18.68
N LEU A 274 22.52 -18.75 18.63
CA LEU A 274 23.54 -19.36 17.76
C LEU A 274 23.22 -19.20 16.27
N GLN A 275 21.94 -19.24 15.89
CA GLN A 275 21.50 -19.04 14.51
C GLN A 275 21.55 -17.58 14.10
N VAL A 276 21.24 -16.66 15.01
CA VAL A 276 21.46 -15.22 14.83
C VAL A 276 22.94 -14.94 14.54
N LEU A 277 23.85 -15.44 15.39
CA LEU A 277 25.29 -15.30 15.18
C LEU A 277 25.76 -15.91 13.84
N ALA A 278 25.18 -17.03 13.42
CA ALA A 278 25.50 -17.65 12.14
C ALA A 278 25.10 -16.76 10.95
N LEU A 279 23.93 -16.11 11.00
CA LEU A 279 23.49 -15.17 9.97
C LEU A 279 24.34 -13.90 9.96
N GLU A 280 24.64 -13.33 11.12
CA GLU A 280 25.49 -12.14 11.25
C GLU A 280 26.90 -12.36 10.68
N GLN A 281 27.44 -13.58 10.83
CA GLN A 281 28.77 -13.92 10.35
C GLN A 281 28.78 -14.45 8.90
N GLY A 282 27.63 -14.50 8.22
CA GLY A 282 27.51 -15.06 6.87
C GLY A 282 27.84 -16.56 6.81
N LYS A 283 27.63 -17.29 7.90
CA LYS A 283 27.92 -18.73 8.03
C LYS A 283 26.70 -19.60 7.79
N ALA A 284 25.50 -19.04 7.77
CA ALA A 284 24.28 -19.78 7.45
C ALA A 284 24.11 -19.90 5.93
N ASP A 285 23.77 -21.10 5.45
CA ASP A 285 23.42 -21.31 4.05
C ASP A 285 21.97 -20.88 3.83
N ILE A 286 21.67 -20.16 2.74
CA ILE A 286 20.31 -19.80 2.36
C ILE A 286 19.87 -20.64 1.17
N VAL A 287 18.72 -21.30 1.29
CA VAL A 287 18.09 -22.04 0.20
C VAL A 287 16.63 -21.62 0.04
N PHE A 288 16.13 -21.66 -1.19
CA PHE A 288 14.76 -21.26 -1.51
C PHE A 288 13.87 -22.47 -1.75
N LEU A 289 12.70 -22.44 -1.12
CA LEU A 289 11.68 -23.47 -1.23
C LEU A 289 10.90 -23.34 -2.53
N ASP A 290 10.19 -24.41 -2.89
CA ASP A 290 9.23 -24.36 -3.98
C ASP A 290 8.04 -23.45 -3.65
N TYR A 291 7.48 -22.89 -4.70
CA TYR A 291 6.36 -21.95 -4.62
C TYR A 291 5.10 -22.62 -5.15
N ASP A 292 4.09 -22.72 -4.29
CA ASP A 292 2.79 -23.29 -4.63
C ASP A 292 1.93 -22.26 -5.38
N TRP A 293 1.69 -22.53 -6.66
CA TRP A 293 0.93 -21.64 -7.54
C TRP A 293 -0.57 -21.95 -7.56
N ALA A 294 -1.03 -22.96 -6.83
CA ALA A 294 -2.46 -23.25 -6.72
C ALA A 294 -3.19 -22.05 -6.08
N LEU A 295 -4.43 -21.83 -6.51
CA LEU A 295 -5.27 -20.74 -6.03
C LEU A 295 -5.53 -20.87 -4.53
N ASN A 296 -5.39 -19.79 -3.76
CA ASN A 296 -5.66 -19.78 -2.32
C ASN A 296 -7.17 -19.69 -1.98
N ALA A 297 -8.01 -20.40 -2.74
CA ALA A 297 -9.45 -20.44 -2.50
C ALA A 297 -9.80 -21.21 -1.22
N THR A 298 -10.92 -20.85 -0.58
CA THR A 298 -11.54 -21.71 0.42
C THR A 298 -12.00 -23.03 -0.21
N GLN A 299 -11.71 -24.14 0.45
CA GLN A 299 -12.17 -25.47 0.03
C GLN A 299 -13.64 -25.71 0.35
#